data_AF-A0A8I2YY76-F1
#
_entry.id   AF-A0A8I2YY76-F1
#
_cell.length_a   1.000
_cell.length_b   1.000
_cell.length_c   1.000
_cell.angle_alpha   90.00
_cell.angle_beta   90.00
_cell.angle_gamma   90.00
#
_symmetry.space_group_name_H-M   'P 1'
#
loop_
_entity.id
_entity.type
_entity.pdbx_description
1 polymer ?
#
loop_
_entity_poly.entity_id
_entity_poly.type
_entity_poly.pdbx_seq_one_letter_code
_entity_poly.pdbx_strand_id
1 'polypeptide(L)'
;MLRRSYSDSGASFPGGRADKTDTSFLDAALRETHEEVGIHPSQVEVIGQFGPAELSLNGLRVWPYVGYIYPRGNTPFPSSHASGTHAKQTDLALSVKNTHHSLDALGEDMDTPLPSISLGSLTISQAEVATIFHLPLTAFISRARLKPHQFRGGRPYWIIDVSDLVPPGGPWESSDTRGQPENNGGSLQVWGLTGWYLSLLMKVLKVYQ
;
A
#
# COMPACT_ATOMS: atom_id res chain seq x y z
N MET A 1 -0.86 3.62 -3.15
CA MET A 1 -2.34 3.54 -3.23
C MET A 1 -2.87 2.90 -1.95
N LEU A 2 -3.98 3.41 -1.42
CA LEU A 2 -4.70 2.84 -0.27
C LEU A 2 -6.16 2.64 -0.64
N ARG A 3 -6.81 1.71 0.05
CA ARG A 3 -8.24 1.44 -0.02
C ARG A 3 -8.86 1.50 1.38
N ARG A 4 -10.17 1.65 1.45
CA ARG A 4 -10.94 1.48 2.68
C ARG A 4 -12.11 0.57 2.41
N SER A 5 -12.34 -0.39 3.30
CA SER A 5 -13.52 -1.24 3.29
C SER A 5 -14.65 -0.62 4.13
N TYR A 6 -15.90 -1.01 3.86
CA TYR A 6 -17.07 -0.48 4.56
C TYR A 6 -17.05 -0.73 6.08
N SER A 7 -16.41 -1.81 6.52
CA SER A 7 -16.28 -2.18 7.93
C SER A 7 -15.04 -1.59 8.62
N ASP A 8 -14.12 -1.01 7.86
CA ASP A 8 -12.83 -0.59 8.40
C ASP A 8 -12.93 0.81 9.00
N SER A 9 -12.34 0.97 10.19
CA SER A 9 -12.19 2.25 10.87
C SER A 9 -11.06 3.11 10.31
N GLY A 10 -10.28 2.61 9.35
CA GLY A 10 -9.18 3.33 8.70
C GLY A 10 -8.92 2.82 7.30
N ALA A 11 -7.93 3.41 6.63
CA ALA A 11 -7.47 2.94 5.32
C ALA A 11 -6.31 1.94 5.43
N SER A 12 -6.21 1.08 4.44
CA SER A 12 -5.27 -0.04 4.35
C SER A 12 -4.72 -0.19 2.94
N PHE A 13 -3.64 -0.96 2.81
CA PHE A 13 -3.23 -1.45 1.50
C PHE A 13 -4.22 -2.51 1.00
N PRO A 14 -4.35 -2.69 -0.32
CA PRO A 14 -5.04 -3.87 -0.85
C PRO A 14 -4.40 -5.16 -0.35
N GLY A 15 -5.23 -6.18 -0.15
CA GLY A 15 -4.77 -7.48 0.32
C GLY A 15 -5.77 -8.17 1.25
N GLY A 16 -5.54 -9.45 1.48
CA GLY A 16 -6.43 -10.27 2.28
C GLY A 16 -5.78 -11.55 2.78
N ARG A 17 -6.61 -12.55 3.05
CA ARG A 17 -6.16 -13.81 3.65
C ARG A 17 -5.69 -14.75 2.55
N ALA A 18 -4.56 -15.42 2.76
CA ALA A 18 -4.13 -16.50 1.88
C ALA A 18 -5.17 -17.63 1.82
N ASP A 19 -5.49 -18.06 0.60
CA ASP A 19 -6.27 -19.26 0.27
C ASP A 19 -5.32 -20.47 0.18
N LYS A 20 -5.89 -21.67 0.26
CA LYS A 20 -5.20 -22.94 -0.01
C LYS A 20 -4.72 -23.04 -1.47
N THR A 21 -5.30 -22.28 -2.38
CA THR A 21 -4.90 -22.24 -3.80
C THR A 21 -3.69 -21.34 -4.05
N ASP A 22 -3.35 -20.45 -3.11
CA ASP A 22 -2.21 -19.54 -3.24
C ASP A 22 -0.90 -20.34 -3.03
N THR A 23 0.03 -20.27 -3.98
CA THR A 23 1.31 -21.01 -3.86
C THR A 23 2.30 -20.30 -2.94
N SER A 24 2.05 -19.03 -2.63
CA SER A 24 2.86 -18.20 -1.74
C SER A 24 2.03 -17.06 -1.12
N PHE A 25 2.56 -16.41 -0.08
CA PHE A 25 1.93 -15.18 0.47
C PHE A 25 1.97 -14.00 -0.52
N LEU A 26 2.91 -14.00 -1.47
CA LEU A 26 2.96 -13.01 -2.54
C LEU A 26 1.81 -13.24 -3.53
N ASP A 27 1.53 -14.49 -3.89
CA ASP A 27 0.42 -14.84 -4.77
C ASP A 27 -0.91 -14.40 -4.17
N ALA A 28 -1.10 -14.64 -2.87
CA ALA A 28 -2.26 -14.14 -2.14
C ALA A 28 -2.38 -12.61 -2.23
N ALA A 29 -1.29 -11.88 -2.00
CA ALA A 29 -1.30 -10.41 -2.08
C ALA A 29 -1.66 -9.91 -3.49
N LEU A 30 -1.13 -10.54 -4.54
CA LEU A 30 -1.41 -10.18 -5.93
C LEU A 30 -2.84 -10.54 -6.34
N ARG A 31 -3.34 -11.72 -5.93
CA ARG A 31 -4.73 -12.15 -6.16
C ARG A 31 -5.71 -11.19 -5.50
N GLU A 32 -5.53 -10.90 -4.21
CA GLU A 32 -6.40 -9.99 -3.46
C GLU A 32 -6.35 -8.56 -4.02
N THR A 33 -5.17 -8.09 -4.44
CA THR A 33 -5.06 -6.79 -5.12
C THR A 33 -5.84 -6.78 -6.44
N HIS A 34 -5.83 -7.88 -7.18
CA HIS A 34 -6.62 -8.01 -8.40
C HIS A 34 -8.13 -8.04 -8.12
N GLU A 35 -8.56 -8.80 -7.10
CA GLU A 35 -9.96 -8.93 -6.69
C GLU A 35 -10.53 -7.60 -6.17
N GLU A 36 -9.79 -6.89 -5.32
CA GLU A 36 -10.27 -5.66 -4.68
C GLU A 36 -10.28 -4.46 -5.65
N VAL A 37 -9.23 -4.29 -6.45
CA VAL A 37 -9.00 -3.06 -7.23
C VAL A 37 -8.71 -3.26 -8.72
N GLY A 38 -8.75 -4.51 -9.21
CA GLY A 38 -8.69 -4.80 -10.65
C GLY A 38 -7.30 -4.60 -11.27
N ILE A 39 -6.24 -4.59 -10.46
CA ILE A 39 -4.86 -4.55 -10.94
C ILE A 39 -4.40 -5.97 -11.18
N HIS A 40 -4.18 -6.31 -12.45
CA HIS A 40 -3.75 -7.65 -12.82
C HIS A 40 -2.31 -7.91 -12.33
N PRO A 41 -1.94 -9.13 -11.88
CA PRO A 41 -0.59 -9.43 -11.41
C PRO A 41 0.52 -9.08 -12.42
N SER A 42 0.25 -9.18 -13.73
CA SER A 42 1.22 -8.79 -14.77
C SER A 42 1.52 -7.29 -14.83
N GLN A 43 0.69 -6.45 -14.22
CA GLN A 43 0.93 -5.01 -14.09
C GLN A 43 1.86 -4.69 -12.91
N VAL A 44 2.16 -5.65 -12.04
CA VAL A 44 2.93 -5.42 -10.82
C VAL A 44 4.34 -5.97 -10.99
N GLU A 45 5.32 -5.08 -11.00
CA GLU A 45 6.70 -5.47 -10.76
C GLU A 45 6.95 -5.48 -9.26
N VAL A 46 7.13 -6.68 -8.72
CA VAL A 46 7.37 -6.87 -7.28
C VAL A 46 8.81 -6.51 -6.97
N ILE A 47 9.00 -5.46 -6.19
CA ILE A 47 10.33 -5.01 -5.73
C ILE A 47 10.81 -5.93 -4.60
N GLY A 48 9.90 -6.33 -3.71
CA GLY A 48 10.20 -7.30 -2.65
C GLY A 48 9.25 -7.25 -1.47
N GLN A 49 9.54 -8.09 -0.47
CA GLN A 49 8.88 -8.04 0.82
C GLN A 49 9.41 -6.87 1.65
N PHE A 50 8.54 -6.17 2.39
CA PHE A 50 8.90 -4.93 3.07
C PHE A 50 8.79 -4.99 4.61
N GLY A 51 9.92 -5.15 5.29
CA GLY A 51 9.95 -5.22 6.76
C GLY A 51 9.44 -6.56 7.32
N PRO A 52 9.48 -6.72 8.65
CA PRO A 52 9.11 -7.98 9.30
C PRO A 52 7.61 -8.23 9.23
N ALA A 53 7.22 -9.50 9.20
CA ALA A 53 5.81 -9.87 9.31
C ALA A 53 5.28 -9.59 10.72
N GLU A 54 4.23 -8.78 10.80
CA GLU A 54 3.57 -8.39 12.05
C GLU A 54 2.19 -9.07 12.17
N LEU A 55 1.67 -9.16 13.39
CA LEU A 55 0.28 -9.59 13.59
C LEU A 55 -0.69 -8.45 13.21
N SER A 56 -1.92 -8.74 12.85
CA SER A 56 -3.02 -7.77 12.78
C SER A 56 -3.75 -7.71 14.12
N LEU A 57 -4.75 -6.84 14.25
CA LEU A 57 -5.60 -6.80 15.46
C LEU A 57 -6.44 -8.08 15.64
N ASN A 58 -6.78 -8.77 14.55
CA ASN A 58 -7.48 -10.07 14.58
C ASN A 58 -6.53 -11.28 14.61
N GLY A 59 -5.23 -11.07 14.87
CA GLY A 59 -4.26 -12.16 15.08
C GLY A 59 -3.74 -12.84 13.80
N LEU A 60 -4.02 -12.29 12.62
CA LEU A 60 -3.44 -12.76 11.37
C LEU A 60 -2.00 -12.27 11.22
N ARG A 61 -1.10 -13.13 10.76
CA ARG A 61 0.26 -12.72 10.41
C ARG A 61 0.26 -12.11 9.00
N VAL A 62 0.71 -10.87 8.90
CA VAL A 62 0.66 -10.07 7.68
C VAL A 62 2.05 -9.93 7.08
N TRP A 63 2.17 -10.28 5.80
CA TRP A 63 3.40 -10.22 5.01
C TRP A 63 3.28 -9.08 3.98
N PRO A 64 3.92 -7.92 4.22
CA PRO A 64 3.83 -6.76 3.33
C PRO A 64 4.76 -6.91 2.11
N TYR A 65 4.27 -6.49 0.95
CA TYR A 65 5.05 -6.42 -0.29
C TYR A 65 4.99 -5.02 -0.88
N VAL A 66 6.07 -4.62 -1.55
CA VAL A 66 6.15 -3.38 -2.33
C VAL A 66 6.30 -3.76 -3.78
N GLY A 67 5.48 -3.15 -4.63
CA GLY A 67 5.52 -3.32 -6.06
C GLY A 67 5.29 -2.01 -6.79
N TYR A 68 5.89 -1.91 -7.98
CA TYR A 68 5.62 -0.86 -8.94
C TYR A 68 4.47 -1.30 -9.85
N ILE A 69 3.50 -0.42 -10.09
CA ILE A 69 2.31 -0.73 -10.88
C ILE A 69 2.42 -0.01 -12.23
N TYR A 70 2.46 -0.80 -13.30
CA TYR A 70 2.42 -0.29 -14.66
C TYR A 70 1.00 0.04 -15.12
N PRO A 71 0.81 1.12 -15.91
CA PRO A 71 -0.44 1.36 -16.61
C PRO A 71 -0.85 0.17 -17.49
N ARG A 72 -2.16 -0.03 -17.70
CA ARG A 72 -2.66 -1.08 -18.59
C ARG A 72 -2.03 -0.93 -19.99
N GLY A 73 -1.49 -2.03 -20.52
CA GLY A 73 -0.82 -2.07 -21.82
C GLY A 73 0.69 -1.83 -21.79
N ASN A 74 1.26 -1.39 -20.65
CA ASN A 74 2.70 -1.11 -20.50
C ASN A 74 3.38 -2.09 -19.53
N THR A 75 3.28 -3.41 -19.74
CA THR A 75 3.97 -4.37 -18.86
C THR A 75 5.44 -4.53 -19.29
N PRO A 76 6.41 -4.61 -18.36
CA PRO A 76 7.82 -4.81 -18.69
C PRO A 76 8.09 -6.19 -19.29
N PHE A 77 7.18 -7.15 -19.05
CA PHE A 77 7.23 -8.48 -19.63
C PHE A 77 6.08 -8.67 -20.62
N PRO A 78 6.37 -8.92 -21.91
CA PRO A 78 5.34 -9.43 -22.83
C PRO A 78 4.83 -10.77 -22.32
N SER A 79 3.57 -11.07 -22.57
CA SER A 79 2.75 -12.16 -22.01
C SER A 79 3.22 -13.60 -22.32
N SER A 80 4.46 -13.81 -22.77
CA SER A 80 5.03 -15.12 -23.12
C SER A 80 5.91 -15.76 -22.03
N HIS A 81 6.12 -15.14 -20.86
CA HIS A 81 7.05 -15.65 -19.82
C HIS A 81 6.38 -15.93 -18.47
N ALA A 82 5.11 -16.35 -18.46
CA ALA A 82 4.50 -16.97 -17.29
C ALA A 82 5.01 -18.42 -17.14
N SER A 83 6.27 -18.60 -16.75
CA SER A 83 6.74 -19.87 -16.22
C SER A 83 7.68 -19.60 -15.06
N GLY A 84 7.35 -20.22 -13.92
CA GLY A 84 7.77 -19.82 -12.59
C GLY A 84 9.25 -19.52 -12.43
N THR A 85 9.54 -18.48 -11.68
CA THR A 85 10.88 -18.30 -11.10
C THR A 85 10.72 -17.79 -9.68
N HIS A 86 11.15 -18.64 -8.74
CA HIS A 86 11.17 -18.39 -7.31
C HIS A 86 11.74 -16.99 -7.00
N ALA A 87 10.92 -16.13 -6.38
CA ALA A 87 11.38 -14.89 -5.80
C ALA A 87 12.40 -15.20 -4.71
N LYS A 88 13.69 -15.02 -5.00
CA LYS A 88 14.73 -15.02 -3.98
C LYS A 88 14.50 -13.81 -3.09
N GLN A 89 14.27 -14.09 -1.81
CA GLN A 89 14.23 -13.11 -0.74
C GLN A 89 15.50 -12.26 -0.79
N THR A 90 15.39 -11.06 -1.33
CA THR A 90 16.49 -10.10 -1.41
C THR A 90 16.09 -8.86 -0.64
N ASP A 91 17.02 -8.40 0.18
CA ASP A 91 16.88 -7.22 1.01
C ASP A 91 16.71 -5.99 0.09
N LEU A 92 15.70 -5.16 0.34
CA LEU A 92 15.39 -3.97 -0.50
C LEU A 92 16.61 -3.05 -0.65
N ALA A 93 17.48 -3.00 0.37
CA ALA A 93 18.73 -2.24 0.35
C ALA A 93 19.81 -2.80 -0.60
N LEU A 94 19.73 -4.09 -0.96
CA LEU A 94 20.64 -4.75 -1.91
C LEU A 94 20.13 -4.65 -3.35
N SER A 95 18.81 -4.68 -3.56
CA SER A 95 18.20 -4.57 -4.91
C SER A 95 18.51 -3.22 -5.57
N VAL A 96 18.43 -2.12 -4.81
CA VAL A 96 18.74 -0.75 -5.30
C VAL A 96 20.15 -0.64 -5.88
N LYS A 97 21.13 -1.45 -5.42
CA LYS A 97 22.50 -1.41 -5.93
C LYS A 97 22.68 -2.11 -7.27
N ASN A 98 21.83 -3.08 -7.60
CA ASN A 98 21.93 -3.85 -8.84
C ASN A 98 21.15 -3.22 -10.01
N THR A 99 20.28 -2.25 -9.74
CA THR A 99 19.50 -1.53 -10.77
C THR A 99 20.35 -0.54 -11.59
N HIS A 100 21.56 -0.21 -11.15
CA HIS A 100 22.42 0.76 -11.83
C HIS A 100 22.91 0.31 -13.22
N HIS A 101 22.84 -0.98 -13.57
CA HIS A 101 23.33 -1.45 -14.88
C HIS A 101 22.25 -1.54 -15.97
N SER A 102 20.96 -1.39 -15.63
CA SER A 102 19.85 -1.64 -16.57
C SER A 102 19.02 -0.40 -16.92
N LEU A 103 19.22 0.74 -16.24
CA LEU A 103 18.45 1.98 -16.45
C LEU A 103 19.05 2.91 -17.52
N ASP A 104 20.34 2.77 -17.83
CA ASP A 104 21.02 3.58 -18.86
C ASP A 104 20.45 3.38 -20.28
N ALA A 105 19.67 2.30 -20.50
CA ALA A 105 19.12 1.97 -21.80
C ALA A 105 17.78 2.68 -22.14
N LEU A 106 17.16 3.40 -21.19
CA LEU A 106 15.83 4.00 -21.40
C LEU A 106 15.81 5.52 -21.55
N GLY A 107 16.93 6.24 -21.37
CA GLY A 107 16.98 7.69 -21.61
C GLY A 107 15.95 8.52 -20.82
N GLU A 108 15.33 7.93 -19.79
CA GLU A 108 14.34 8.57 -18.94
C GLU A 108 15.08 9.49 -17.96
N ASP A 109 14.67 10.76 -17.92
CA ASP A 109 15.20 11.74 -16.98
C ASP A 109 14.95 11.24 -15.54
N MET A 110 16.00 11.19 -14.72
CA MET A 110 15.94 10.72 -13.33
C MET A 110 15.08 11.63 -12.44
N ASP A 111 14.79 12.85 -12.88
CA ASP A 111 13.87 13.78 -12.23
C ASP A 111 12.41 13.60 -12.71
N THR A 112 12.15 12.67 -13.64
CA THR A 112 10.78 12.35 -14.09
C THR A 112 9.98 11.77 -12.92
N PRO A 113 8.81 12.36 -12.57
CA PRO A 113 7.96 11.80 -11.53
C PRO A 113 7.55 10.36 -11.85
N LEU A 114 7.57 9.50 -10.84
CA LEU A 114 7.06 8.14 -10.99
C LEU A 114 5.60 8.20 -11.50
N PRO A 115 5.25 7.50 -12.58
CA PRO A 115 3.91 7.56 -13.12
C PRO A 115 2.93 6.96 -12.12
N SER A 116 1.84 7.70 -11.85
CA SER A 116 0.74 7.22 -11.04
C SER A 116 -0.31 6.54 -11.92
N ILE A 117 -0.76 5.35 -11.55
CA ILE A 117 -1.92 4.73 -12.19
C ILE A 117 -3.17 5.61 -11.97
N SER A 118 -3.95 5.85 -13.03
CA SER A 118 -5.19 6.60 -12.90
C SER A 118 -6.22 5.78 -12.11
N LEU A 119 -6.75 6.32 -11.01
CA LEU A 119 -7.74 5.63 -10.19
C LEU A 119 -9.03 5.32 -10.98
N GLY A 120 -9.40 6.16 -11.96
CA GLY A 120 -10.54 5.92 -12.84
C GLY A 120 -10.36 4.78 -13.84
N SER A 121 -9.13 4.27 -14.00
CA SER A 121 -8.84 3.09 -14.84
C SER A 121 -8.99 1.75 -14.10
N LEU A 122 -9.17 1.80 -12.78
CA LEU A 122 -9.26 0.63 -11.92
C LEU A 122 -10.68 0.06 -11.91
N THR A 123 -10.78 -1.25 -11.69
CA THR A 123 -12.05 -1.96 -11.59
C THR A 123 -12.24 -2.38 -10.14
N ILE A 124 -13.08 -1.65 -9.41
CA ILE A 124 -13.20 -1.79 -7.96
C ILE A 124 -14.30 -2.78 -7.59
N SER A 125 -13.98 -3.74 -6.74
CA SER A 125 -14.97 -4.61 -6.12
C SER A 125 -15.77 -3.83 -5.08
N GLN A 126 -16.97 -3.39 -5.47
CA GLN A 126 -17.88 -2.65 -4.59
C GLN A 126 -18.37 -3.49 -3.40
N ALA A 127 -18.20 -4.82 -3.42
CA ALA A 127 -18.53 -5.67 -2.30
C ALA A 127 -17.55 -5.50 -1.11
N GLU A 128 -16.31 -5.10 -1.39
CA GLU A 128 -15.22 -5.09 -0.41
C GLU A 128 -14.60 -3.72 -0.21
N VAL A 129 -14.61 -2.88 -1.25
CA VAL A 129 -13.91 -1.59 -1.27
C VAL A 129 -14.90 -0.45 -1.40
N ALA A 130 -14.97 0.39 -0.37
CA ALA A 130 -15.80 1.58 -0.35
C ALA A 130 -15.15 2.75 -1.09
N THR A 131 -13.83 2.88 -0.98
CA THR A 131 -13.08 3.94 -1.67
C THR A 131 -11.61 3.58 -1.85
N ILE A 132 -11.00 4.19 -2.86
CA ILE A 132 -9.58 4.11 -3.18
C ILE A 132 -9.02 5.50 -3.37
N PHE A 133 -7.78 5.71 -2.97
CA PHE A 133 -7.10 7.00 -3.15
C PHE A 133 -5.58 6.82 -3.21
N HIS A 134 -4.93 7.80 -3.82
CA HIS A 134 -3.49 7.93 -3.76
C HIS A 134 -3.11 8.74 -2.53
N LEU A 135 -2.18 8.20 -1.73
CA LEU A 135 -1.52 8.93 -0.66
C LEU A 135 -0.16 9.42 -1.20
N PRO A 136 -0.04 10.69 -1.60
CA PRO A 136 1.22 11.20 -2.16
C PRO A 136 2.31 11.24 -1.09
N LEU A 137 3.57 11.06 -1.50
CA LEU A 137 4.72 11.13 -0.59
C LEU A 137 4.82 12.49 0.14
N THR A 138 4.33 13.56 -0.49
CA THR A 138 4.25 14.90 0.12
C THR A 138 3.32 14.97 1.34
N ALA A 139 2.34 14.07 1.47
CA ALA A 139 1.49 14.00 2.66
C ALA A 139 2.30 13.64 3.93
N PHE A 140 3.39 12.88 3.76
CA PHE A 140 4.24 12.42 4.86
C PHE A 140 5.16 13.49 5.44
N ILE A 141 5.28 14.65 4.79
CA ILE A 141 6.06 15.79 5.30
C ILE A 141 5.16 16.92 5.81
N SER A 142 3.84 16.81 5.63
CA SER A 142 2.88 17.79 6.14
C SER A 142 2.62 17.57 7.63
N ARG A 143 3.25 18.39 8.49
CA ARG A 143 3.08 18.28 9.95
C ARG A 143 1.62 18.36 10.41
N ALA A 144 0.77 19.08 9.69
CA ALA A 144 -0.65 19.19 10.02
C ALA A 144 -1.40 17.84 9.91
N ARG A 145 -0.89 16.89 9.11
CA ARG A 145 -1.48 15.55 8.94
C ARG A 145 -0.96 14.53 9.94
N LEU A 146 0.21 14.76 10.53
CA LEU A 146 0.95 13.74 11.26
C LEU A 146 0.70 13.84 12.76
N LYS A 147 0.21 12.74 13.36
CA LYS A 147 0.09 12.58 14.81
C LYS A 147 1.06 11.50 15.28
N PRO A 148 1.95 11.78 16.25
CA PRO A 148 2.85 10.76 16.78
C PRO A 148 2.05 9.69 17.53
N HIS A 149 2.43 8.42 17.36
CA HIS A 149 1.79 7.29 18.02
C HIS A 149 2.81 6.17 18.31
N GLN A 150 2.41 5.24 19.17
CA GLN A 150 3.17 4.04 19.48
C GLN A 150 2.57 2.82 18.83
N PHE A 151 3.38 2.09 18.07
CA PHE A 151 3.08 0.75 17.61
C PHE A 151 3.49 -0.24 18.70
N ARG A 152 3.02 -1.48 18.58
CA ARG A 152 3.21 -2.53 19.59
C ARG A 152 4.66 -2.62 20.07
N GLY A 153 4.82 -2.80 21.38
CA GLY A 153 6.13 -2.80 22.03
C GLY A 153 6.77 -1.41 22.13
N GLY A 154 5.98 -0.32 22.04
CA GLY A 154 6.46 1.05 22.20
C GLY A 154 7.31 1.55 21.03
N ARG A 155 7.06 1.05 19.82
CA ARG A 155 7.81 1.44 18.62
C ARG A 155 7.16 2.67 17.98
N PRO A 156 7.85 3.82 17.87
CA PRO A 156 7.23 5.06 17.40
C PRO A 156 6.90 5.01 15.91
N TYR A 157 5.72 5.51 15.56
CA TYR A 157 5.23 5.66 14.19
C TYR A 157 4.27 6.86 14.07
N TRP A 158 3.91 7.21 12.85
CA TRP A 158 2.99 8.31 12.57
C TRP A 158 1.62 7.81 12.13
N ILE A 159 0.58 8.35 12.75
CA ILE A 159 -0.77 8.35 12.19
C ILE A 159 -0.88 9.52 11.20
N ILE A 160 -1.60 9.31 10.10
CA ILE A 160 -1.73 10.28 9.02
C ILE A 160 -3.20 10.56 8.76
N ASP A 161 -3.60 11.82 8.87
CA ASP A 161 -4.91 12.30 8.41
C ASP A 161 -4.94 12.35 6.87
N VAL A 162 -5.96 11.70 6.31
CA VAL A 162 -6.17 11.59 4.86
C VAL A 162 -7.60 11.94 4.47
N SER A 163 -8.34 12.66 5.31
CA SER A 163 -9.75 13.01 5.06
C SER A 163 -9.97 13.75 3.76
N ASP A 164 -9.11 14.72 3.46
CA ASP A 164 -9.20 15.54 2.26
C ASP A 164 -8.70 14.84 0.99
N LEU A 165 -8.14 13.63 1.11
CA LEU A 165 -7.73 12.81 -0.03
C LEU A 165 -8.85 11.89 -0.53
N VAL A 166 -9.99 11.87 0.16
CA VAL A 166 -11.16 11.06 -0.18
C VAL A 166 -12.32 12.00 -0.52
N PRO A 167 -13.15 11.68 -1.53
CA PRO A 167 -14.31 12.49 -1.86
C PRO A 167 -15.24 12.68 -0.64
N PRO A 168 -15.76 13.91 -0.42
CA PRO A 168 -16.72 14.17 0.65
C PRO A 168 -18.06 13.47 0.41
N GLY A 169 -18.86 13.31 1.46
CA GLY A 169 -20.17 12.65 1.41
C GLY A 169 -20.12 11.11 1.44
N GLY A 170 -18.96 10.53 1.76
CA GLY A 170 -18.83 9.09 1.93
C GLY A 170 -19.52 8.58 3.21
N PRO A 171 -19.83 7.26 3.31
CA PRO A 171 -20.44 6.65 4.50
C PRO A 171 -19.68 6.89 5.82
N TRP A 172 -18.43 7.34 5.73
CA TRP A 172 -17.55 7.63 6.86
C TRP A 172 -17.74 9.00 7.49
N GLU A 173 -18.41 9.94 6.82
CA GLU A 173 -18.74 11.25 7.41
C GLU A 173 -19.87 11.15 8.45
N SER A 174 -20.69 10.08 8.41
CA SER A 174 -21.94 9.97 9.17
C SER A 174 -21.92 9.03 10.38
N SER A 175 -20.77 8.51 10.81
CA SER A 175 -20.71 7.66 12.01
C SER A 175 -20.76 8.50 13.30
N ASP A 176 -21.95 8.51 13.92
CA ASP A 176 -22.28 9.01 15.26
C ASP A 176 -21.24 8.55 16.31
N THR A 177 -20.47 9.50 16.83
CA THR A 177 -19.37 9.33 17.79
C THR A 177 -19.87 9.09 19.23
N ARG A 178 -20.62 8.01 19.46
CA ARG A 178 -20.96 7.59 20.83
C ARG A 178 -20.17 6.35 21.23
N GLY A 179 -18.96 6.57 21.77
CA GLY A 179 -18.29 5.54 22.57
C GLY A 179 -16.76 5.39 22.50
N GLN A 180 -16.01 6.20 21.73
CA GLN A 180 -14.54 6.17 21.77
C GLN A 180 -13.96 7.56 22.09
N PRO A 181 -13.16 7.71 23.18
CA PRO A 181 -12.82 9.01 23.74
C PRO A 181 -11.80 9.83 22.91
N GLU A 182 -11.41 9.38 21.72
CA GLU A 182 -10.37 10.05 20.91
C GLU A 182 -10.74 10.24 19.43
N ASN A 183 -11.97 9.89 19.05
CA ASN A 183 -12.45 10.07 17.68
C ASN A 183 -13.15 11.43 17.59
N ASN A 184 -12.38 12.50 17.34
CA ASN A 184 -12.95 13.74 16.80
C ASN A 184 -13.65 13.36 15.49
N GLY A 185 -14.98 13.43 15.48
CA GLY A 185 -15.83 12.95 14.40
C GLY A 185 -15.38 13.41 13.01
N GLY A 186 -15.43 12.49 12.05
CA GLY A 186 -15.25 12.79 10.62
C GLY A 186 -13.82 12.75 10.08
N SER A 187 -12.80 12.35 10.84
CA SER A 187 -11.44 12.21 10.28
C SER A 187 -11.13 10.79 9.82
N LEU A 188 -10.87 10.59 8.51
CA LEU A 188 -10.30 9.36 8.00
C LEU A 188 -8.79 9.38 8.21
N GLN A 189 -8.28 8.35 8.90
CA GLN A 189 -6.88 8.24 9.24
C GLN A 189 -6.27 6.94 8.73
N VAL A 190 -4.96 6.98 8.45
CA VAL A 190 -4.12 5.80 8.26
C VAL A 190 -3.36 5.55 9.55
N TRP A 191 -3.69 4.44 10.21
CA TRP A 191 -3.15 4.09 11.52
C TRP A 191 -2.94 2.57 11.65
N GLY A 192 -2.56 2.12 12.85
CA GLY A 192 -2.35 0.71 13.13
C GLY A 192 -1.25 0.10 12.26
N LEU A 193 -1.51 -1.09 11.72
CA LEU A 193 -0.50 -1.84 10.96
C LEU A 193 -0.14 -1.16 9.63
N THR A 194 -1.13 -0.57 8.93
CA THR A 194 -0.88 0.19 7.69
C THR A 194 0.01 1.41 7.98
N GLY A 195 -0.33 2.20 9.01
CA GLY A 195 0.46 3.37 9.40
C GLY A 195 1.87 3.00 9.85
N TRP A 196 2.02 1.85 10.52
CA TRP A 196 3.34 1.31 10.89
C TRP A 196 4.22 1.02 9.67
N TYR A 197 3.72 0.26 8.69
CA TYR A 197 4.50 -0.04 7.48
C TYR A 197 4.81 1.20 6.66
N LEU A 198 3.87 2.15 6.56
CA LEU A 198 4.17 3.43 5.91
C LEU A 198 5.26 4.22 6.63
N SER A 199 5.25 4.23 7.96
CA SER A 199 6.30 4.88 8.75
C SER A 199 7.66 4.21 8.56
N LEU A 200 7.70 2.88 8.45
CA LEU A 200 8.92 2.17 8.08
C LEU A 200 9.39 2.53 6.68
N LEU A 201 8.48 2.64 5.72
CA LEU A 201 8.82 3.00 4.34
C LEU A 201 9.45 4.39 4.30
N MET A 202 8.88 5.35 5.03
CA MET A 202 9.42 6.71 5.11
C MET A 202 10.80 6.76 5.78
N LYS A 203 11.09 5.86 6.73
CA LYS A 203 12.45 5.72 7.28
C LYS A 203 13.43 5.16 6.24
N VAL A 204 13.04 4.14 5.48
CA VAL A 204 13.87 3.58 4.40
C VAL A 204 14.14 4.62 3.31
N LEU A 205 13.15 5.43 2.95
CA LEU A 205 13.28 6.54 2.02
C LEU A 205 13.99 7.78 2.62
N LYS A 206 14.43 7.71 3.87
CA LYS A 206 15.11 8.80 4.60
C LYS A 206 14.28 10.10 4.70
N VAL A 207 12.96 9.99 4.62
CA VAL A 207 12.02 11.09 4.88
C VAL A 207 11.89 11.33 6.38
N TYR A 208 11.84 10.25 7.16
CA TYR A 208 11.88 10.31 8.62
C TYR A 208 13.28 9.94 9.11
N GLN A 209 13.79 10.74 10.06
CA GLN A 209 15.05 10.52 10.76
C GLN A 209 14.79 9.95 12.14
#